data_AF-A0A3B9P765-F1
#
_entry.id   AF-A0A3B9P765-F1
#
_cell.length_a   1.000
_cell.length_b   1.000
_cell.length_c   1.000
_cell.angle_alpha   90.00
_cell.angle_beta   90.00
_cell.angle_gamma   90.00
#
_symmetry.space_group_name_H-M   'P 1'
#
loop_
_entity.id
_entity.type
_entity.pdbx_description
1 polymer ?
#
loop_
_entity_poly.entity_id
_entity_poly.type
_entity_poly.pdbx_seq_one_letter_code
_entity_poly.pdbx_strand_id
1 'polypeptide(L)'
;MSKKPDTPITPTKLKRRSPVPSDIIIAQEAELKPIAEIAEELGLLPDEFDLYGKYIAKVSPKVLERLADVPDGKYVDVTAITPTPLGEGKTTTTVGLSQALGAHLGKRVITAIRQPSQGPTFGIKGGAAGGGYSQVIPMEEFNLHLTGDIHAITAANNLIAAAIETRMYHETYQSDEALFDRLCPPDEDGQRAFGIGMLGRLENLGIDKTDPNELTKDEKHRFARLNVNRDTLTWRRATDTNDRLLREITVGQSPTEKDFNLKTSFYISVASELMAVLALSTS
;
A
#
# COMPACT_ATOMS: atom_id res chain seq x y z
N MET A 1 -32.81 6.57 1.42
CA MET A 1 -32.34 5.24 1.83
C MET A 1 -31.82 4.52 0.61
N SER A 2 -30.51 4.38 0.50
CA SER A 2 -29.89 3.53 -0.52
C SER A 2 -30.41 2.09 -0.36
N LYS A 3 -30.78 1.45 -1.47
CA LYS A 3 -31.28 0.07 -1.46
C LYS A 3 -30.19 -0.87 -1.95
N LYS A 4 -30.28 -2.14 -1.54
CA LYS A 4 -29.41 -3.18 -2.10
C LYS A 4 -29.66 -3.27 -3.60
N PRO A 5 -28.60 -3.36 -4.43
CA PRO A 5 -28.72 -3.50 -5.87
C PRO A 5 -29.62 -4.69 -6.23
N ASP A 6 -30.48 -4.53 -7.23
CA ASP A 6 -31.38 -5.55 -7.78
C ASP A 6 -31.01 -5.97 -9.21
N THR A 7 -30.02 -5.31 -9.84
CA THR A 7 -29.45 -5.67 -11.15
C THR A 7 -29.05 -7.14 -11.26
N PRO A 8 -29.64 -7.94 -12.16
CA PRO A 8 -29.28 -9.36 -12.29
C PRO A 8 -27.80 -9.55 -12.60
N ILE A 9 -27.14 -10.50 -11.92
CA ILE A 9 -25.75 -10.88 -12.23
C ILE A 9 -25.77 -11.96 -13.31
N THR A 10 -25.10 -11.71 -14.44
CA THR A 10 -24.93 -12.69 -15.51
C THR A 10 -23.51 -13.28 -15.49
N PRO A 11 -23.33 -14.53 -15.02
CA PRO A 11 -22.01 -15.14 -14.93
C PRO A 11 -21.50 -15.57 -16.33
N THR A 12 -20.19 -15.38 -16.57
CA THR A 12 -19.53 -15.91 -17.75
C THR A 12 -19.44 -17.44 -17.68
N LYS A 13 -19.85 -18.13 -18.76
CA LYS A 13 -19.78 -19.59 -18.83
C LYS A 13 -18.35 -20.07 -19.08
N LEU A 14 -17.86 -20.95 -18.21
CA LEU A 14 -16.52 -21.54 -18.34
C LEU A 14 -16.49 -22.64 -19.40
N LYS A 15 -15.51 -22.57 -20.32
CA LYS A 15 -15.22 -23.62 -21.32
C LYS A 15 -14.21 -24.62 -20.75
N ARG A 16 -14.71 -25.67 -20.10
CA ARG A 16 -13.87 -26.68 -19.43
C ARG A 16 -13.30 -27.71 -20.41
N ARG A 17 -12.04 -28.09 -20.23
CA ARG A 17 -11.32 -29.13 -21.00
C ARG A 17 -10.85 -30.26 -20.09
N SER A 18 -10.63 -31.42 -20.71
CA SER A 18 -10.02 -32.59 -20.07
C SER A 18 -8.97 -33.19 -21.03
N PRO A 19 -7.70 -33.34 -20.62
CA PRO A 19 -7.12 -32.95 -19.31
C PRO A 19 -7.15 -31.44 -19.07
N VAL A 20 -7.13 -31.03 -17.79
CA VAL A 20 -7.15 -29.62 -17.39
C VAL A 20 -5.85 -28.94 -17.89
N PRO A 21 -5.93 -27.85 -18.68
CA PRO A 21 -4.75 -27.13 -19.14
C PRO A 21 -3.99 -26.46 -17.97
N SER A 22 -2.82 -25.91 -18.25
CA SER A 22 -2.12 -25.06 -17.28
C SER A 22 -2.90 -23.78 -16.98
N ASP A 23 -2.66 -23.23 -15.79
CA ASP A 23 -3.35 -22.04 -15.28
C ASP A 23 -3.36 -20.86 -16.26
N ILE A 24 -2.21 -20.57 -16.87
CA ILE A 24 -2.06 -19.46 -17.82
C ILE A 24 -2.89 -19.67 -19.09
N ILE A 25 -3.01 -20.90 -19.59
CA ILE A 25 -3.81 -21.20 -20.78
C ILE A 25 -5.30 -21.00 -20.47
N ILE A 26 -5.75 -21.41 -19.29
CA ILE A 26 -7.13 -21.18 -18.85
C ILE A 26 -7.40 -19.68 -18.75
N ALA A 27 -6.47 -18.89 -18.19
CA ALA A 27 -6.61 -17.45 -18.06
C ALA A 27 -6.65 -16.73 -19.43
N GLN A 28 -5.81 -17.12 -20.38
CA GLN A 28 -5.75 -16.50 -21.72
C GLN A 28 -6.95 -16.85 -22.61
N GLU A 29 -7.55 -18.04 -22.43
CA GLU A 29 -8.74 -18.45 -23.17
C GLU A 29 -10.05 -17.92 -22.57
N ALA A 30 -9.98 -17.29 -21.39
CA ALA A 30 -11.15 -16.78 -20.69
C ALA A 30 -11.77 -15.58 -21.42
N GLU A 31 -13.09 -15.58 -21.52
CA GLU A 31 -13.85 -14.45 -22.03
C GLU A 31 -14.04 -13.43 -20.90
N LEU A 32 -13.27 -12.35 -20.94
CA LEU A 32 -13.32 -11.30 -19.94
C LEU A 32 -14.53 -10.40 -20.14
N LYS A 33 -15.33 -10.25 -19.09
CA LYS A 33 -16.39 -9.26 -19.04
C LYS A 33 -15.80 -7.88 -18.73
N PRO A 34 -16.16 -6.80 -19.45
CA PRO A 34 -15.73 -5.45 -19.09
C PRO A 34 -16.04 -5.13 -17.63
N ILE A 35 -15.09 -4.53 -16.93
CA ILE A 35 -15.23 -4.28 -15.48
C ILE A 35 -16.36 -3.29 -15.17
N ALA A 36 -16.68 -2.41 -16.11
CA ALA A 36 -17.81 -1.47 -16.00
C ALA A 36 -19.17 -2.20 -15.94
N GLU A 37 -19.33 -3.30 -16.69
CA GLU A 37 -20.55 -4.11 -16.63
C GLU A 37 -20.65 -4.84 -15.27
N ILE A 38 -19.50 -5.31 -14.74
CA ILE A 38 -19.46 -5.92 -13.40
C ILE A 38 -19.81 -4.87 -12.33
N ALA A 39 -19.28 -3.65 -12.45
CA ALA A 39 -19.57 -2.54 -11.55
C ALA A 39 -21.07 -2.20 -11.53
N GLU A 40 -21.71 -2.13 -12.70
CA GLU A 40 -23.16 -1.91 -12.83
C GLU A 40 -23.97 -3.07 -12.21
N GLU A 41 -23.59 -4.33 -12.47
CA GLU A 41 -24.24 -5.50 -11.86
C GLU A 41 -24.13 -5.50 -10.33
N LEU A 42 -23.05 -4.93 -9.78
CA LEU A 42 -22.84 -4.72 -8.36
C LEU A 42 -23.50 -3.43 -7.83
N GLY A 43 -24.12 -2.62 -8.68
CA GLY A 43 -24.81 -1.38 -8.30
C GLY A 43 -23.90 -0.21 -7.95
N LEU A 44 -22.68 -0.18 -8.50
CA LEU A 44 -21.81 1.00 -8.50
C LEU A 44 -22.29 2.00 -9.55
N LEU A 45 -22.18 3.29 -9.23
CA LEU A 45 -22.49 4.38 -10.14
C LEU A 45 -21.27 4.72 -11.01
N PRO A 46 -21.46 5.30 -12.21
CA PRO A 46 -20.35 5.60 -13.13
C PRO A 46 -19.27 6.54 -12.57
N ASP A 47 -19.61 7.39 -11.59
CA ASP A 47 -18.70 8.33 -10.93
C ASP A 47 -18.03 7.75 -9.67
N GLU A 48 -18.28 6.48 -9.37
CA GLU A 48 -17.76 5.80 -8.19
C GLU A 48 -16.59 4.86 -8.49
N PHE A 49 -16.15 4.77 -9.74
CA PHE A 49 -14.97 3.98 -10.09
C PHE A 49 -14.20 4.58 -11.25
N ASP A 50 -12.88 4.41 -11.20
CA ASP A 50 -11.94 4.83 -12.23
C ASP A 50 -11.39 3.62 -12.96
N LEU A 51 -11.51 3.61 -14.29
CA LEU A 51 -11.07 2.50 -15.12
C LEU A 51 -9.54 2.47 -15.30
N TYR A 52 -8.97 1.28 -15.19
CA TYR A 52 -7.59 0.95 -15.53
C TYR A 52 -7.62 -0.05 -16.69
N GLY A 53 -7.71 0.50 -17.91
CA GLY A 53 -8.01 -0.30 -19.09
C GLY A 53 -9.47 -0.80 -19.08
N LYS A 54 -9.70 -1.98 -19.65
CA LYS A 54 -11.08 -2.50 -19.86
C LYS A 54 -11.59 -3.40 -18.74
N TYR A 55 -10.68 -4.03 -18.00
CA TYR A 55 -11.00 -5.16 -17.12
C TYR A 55 -10.62 -4.93 -15.65
N ILE A 56 -10.09 -3.76 -15.32
CA ILE A 56 -9.66 -3.39 -13.96
C ILE A 56 -10.20 -1.99 -13.65
N ALA A 57 -10.63 -1.77 -12.42
CA ALA A 57 -11.08 -0.47 -11.95
C ALA A 57 -10.68 -0.26 -10.48
N LYS A 58 -10.45 0.99 -10.08
CA LYS A 58 -10.42 1.39 -8.68
C LYS A 58 -11.80 1.89 -8.27
N VAL A 59 -12.28 1.49 -7.10
CA VAL A 59 -13.57 1.93 -6.56
C VAL A 59 -13.33 3.04 -5.54
N SER A 60 -14.11 4.11 -5.63
CA SER A 60 -14.05 5.25 -4.73
C SER A 60 -14.54 4.89 -3.33
N PRO A 61 -13.85 5.30 -2.25
CA PRO A 61 -14.34 5.14 -0.88
C PRO A 61 -15.69 5.84 -0.61
N LYS A 62 -16.07 6.83 -1.44
CA LYS A 62 -17.38 7.53 -1.35
C LYS A 62 -18.59 6.60 -1.45
N VAL A 63 -18.42 5.43 -2.05
CA VAL A 63 -19.45 4.38 -2.09
C VAL A 63 -19.89 3.99 -0.67
N LEU A 64 -18.97 3.97 0.29
CA LEU A 64 -19.26 3.62 1.68
C LEU A 64 -20.18 4.66 2.34
N GLU A 65 -19.98 5.96 2.05
CA GLU A 65 -20.84 7.02 2.55
C GLU A 65 -22.26 6.91 1.97
N ARG A 66 -22.38 6.67 0.66
CA ARG A 66 -23.68 6.49 0.00
C ARG A 66 -24.43 5.26 0.53
N LEU A 67 -23.71 4.19 0.86
CA LEU A 67 -24.27 2.92 1.31
C LEU A 67 -24.31 2.78 2.83
N ALA A 68 -24.05 3.84 3.61
CA ALA A 68 -23.97 3.78 5.07
C ALA A 68 -25.24 3.22 5.75
N ASP A 69 -26.43 3.45 5.16
CA ASP A 69 -27.70 2.93 5.67
C ASP A 69 -28.00 1.48 5.26
N VAL A 70 -27.18 0.87 4.40
CA VAL A 70 -27.39 -0.47 3.87
C VAL A 70 -26.80 -1.50 4.84
N PRO A 71 -27.58 -2.49 5.32
CA PRO A 71 -27.05 -3.51 6.21
C PRO A 71 -25.97 -4.36 5.56
N ASP A 72 -24.89 -4.60 6.31
CA ASP A 72 -23.77 -5.44 5.92
C ASP A 72 -24.19 -6.82 5.38
N GLY A 73 -23.35 -7.33 4.49
CA GLY A 73 -23.46 -8.69 3.96
C GLY A 73 -23.08 -9.76 4.99
N LYS A 74 -23.08 -11.02 4.54
CA LYS A 74 -22.48 -12.11 5.32
C LYS A 74 -20.98 -12.14 5.03
N TYR A 75 -20.16 -12.11 6.06
CA TYR A 75 -18.71 -12.26 5.96
C TYR A 75 -18.33 -13.73 6.12
N VAL A 76 -17.57 -14.26 5.16
CA VAL A 76 -17.08 -15.64 5.16
C VAL A 76 -15.56 -15.62 5.01
N ASP A 77 -14.86 -16.00 6.08
CA ASP A 77 -13.40 -16.13 6.07
C ASP A 77 -12.99 -17.55 5.65
N VAL A 78 -12.01 -17.64 4.74
CA VAL A 78 -11.46 -18.91 4.25
C VAL A 78 -10.05 -19.08 4.79
N THR A 79 -9.90 -20.00 5.74
CA THR A 79 -8.63 -20.38 6.33
C THR A 79 -8.19 -21.78 5.89
N ALA A 80 -6.97 -22.18 6.25
CA ALA A 80 -6.40 -23.48 5.95
C ALA A 80 -5.58 -24.00 7.13
N ILE A 81 -5.23 -25.30 7.08
CA ILE A 81 -4.25 -25.91 7.99
C ILE A 81 -2.85 -25.30 7.79
N THR A 82 -1.90 -25.67 8.67
CA THR A 82 -0.50 -25.30 8.51
C THR A 82 0.01 -25.70 7.12
N PRO A 83 0.66 -24.77 6.37
CA PRO A 83 1.13 -25.06 5.01
C PRO A 83 2.10 -26.23 4.94
N THR A 84 1.94 -27.03 3.89
CA THR A 84 2.77 -28.19 3.57
C THR A 84 3.35 -28.04 2.15
N PRO A 85 4.42 -28.77 1.80
CA PRO A 85 4.97 -28.74 0.44
C PRO A 85 4.00 -29.19 -0.67
N LEU A 86 2.89 -29.85 -0.31
CA LEU A 86 1.89 -30.35 -1.27
C LEU A 86 0.93 -29.26 -1.75
N GLY A 87 0.83 -28.15 -1.02
CA GLY A 87 -0.07 -27.03 -1.32
C GLY A 87 -1.53 -27.32 -0.96
N GLU A 88 -2.16 -26.36 -0.29
CA GLU A 88 -3.52 -26.54 0.28
C GLU A 88 -4.63 -25.98 -0.62
N GLY A 89 -4.28 -25.19 -1.64
CA GLY A 89 -5.25 -24.64 -2.58
C GLY A 89 -6.18 -23.57 -1.99
N LYS A 90 -5.80 -22.90 -0.89
CA LYS A 90 -6.65 -21.93 -0.17
C LYS A 90 -7.32 -20.90 -1.09
N THR A 91 -6.54 -20.18 -1.90
CA THR A 91 -7.09 -19.16 -2.81
C THR A 91 -7.99 -19.76 -3.88
N THR A 92 -7.66 -20.95 -4.39
CA THR A 92 -8.50 -21.71 -5.33
C THR A 92 -9.85 -22.01 -4.71
N THR A 93 -9.88 -22.45 -3.45
CA THR A 93 -11.12 -22.66 -2.69
C THR A 93 -11.88 -21.37 -2.46
N THR A 94 -11.22 -20.26 -2.11
CA THR A 94 -11.87 -18.96 -1.94
C THR A 94 -12.60 -18.51 -3.22
N VAL A 95 -11.92 -18.56 -4.37
CA VAL A 95 -12.52 -18.17 -5.65
C VAL A 95 -13.62 -19.14 -6.06
N GLY A 96 -13.38 -20.45 -5.92
CA GLY A 96 -14.35 -21.50 -6.25
C GLY A 96 -15.63 -21.43 -5.41
N LEU A 97 -15.52 -21.08 -4.13
CA LEU A 97 -16.66 -20.87 -3.25
C LEU A 97 -17.54 -19.71 -3.74
N SER A 98 -16.94 -18.57 -4.09
CA SER A 98 -17.68 -17.43 -4.66
C SER A 98 -18.30 -17.76 -6.01
N GLN A 99 -17.61 -18.52 -6.88
CA GLN A 99 -18.19 -19.00 -8.14
C GLN A 99 -19.41 -19.90 -7.89
N ALA A 100 -19.35 -20.79 -6.90
CA ALA A 100 -20.48 -21.65 -6.52
C ALA A 100 -21.67 -20.85 -5.99
N LEU A 101 -21.43 -19.93 -5.06
CA LEU A 101 -22.48 -19.07 -4.49
C LEU A 101 -23.10 -18.15 -5.56
N GLY A 102 -22.26 -17.54 -6.40
CA GLY A 102 -22.67 -16.58 -7.43
C GLY A 102 -23.30 -17.25 -8.64
N ALA A 103 -22.49 -17.96 -9.41
CA ALA A 103 -22.87 -18.47 -10.73
C ALA A 103 -23.85 -19.66 -10.66
N HIS A 104 -23.84 -20.44 -9.58
CA HIS A 104 -24.68 -21.65 -9.46
C HIS A 104 -25.86 -21.51 -8.50
N LEU A 105 -25.74 -20.68 -7.45
CA LEU A 105 -26.81 -20.47 -6.47
C LEU A 105 -27.48 -19.08 -6.55
N GLY A 106 -27.05 -18.23 -7.48
CA GLY A 106 -27.66 -16.92 -7.73
C GLY A 106 -27.51 -15.94 -6.57
N LYS A 107 -26.46 -16.08 -5.75
CA LYS A 107 -26.17 -15.15 -4.64
C LYS A 107 -25.28 -14.01 -5.10
N ARG A 108 -25.49 -12.81 -4.57
CA ARG A 108 -24.52 -11.71 -4.73
C ARG A 108 -23.33 -11.94 -3.81
N VAL A 109 -22.14 -12.11 -4.37
CA VAL A 109 -20.92 -12.42 -3.64
C VAL A 109 -19.73 -11.71 -4.28
N ILE A 110 -18.83 -11.21 -3.44
CA ILE A 110 -17.57 -10.58 -3.84
C ILE A 110 -16.45 -11.35 -3.15
N THR A 111 -15.39 -11.62 -3.91
CA THR A 111 -14.16 -12.22 -3.37
C THR A 111 -13.15 -11.11 -3.09
N ALA A 112 -12.72 -11.00 -1.83
CA ALA A 112 -11.61 -10.14 -1.45
C ALA A 112 -10.33 -10.97 -1.29
N ILE A 113 -9.26 -10.61 -2.00
CA ILE A 113 -7.95 -11.26 -1.94
C ILE A 113 -6.84 -10.21 -1.89
N ARG A 114 -5.66 -10.63 -1.42
CA ARG A 114 -4.47 -9.77 -1.36
C ARG A 114 -3.79 -9.69 -2.72
N GLN A 115 -3.29 -8.51 -3.06
CA GLN A 115 -2.38 -8.34 -4.18
C GLN A 115 -1.04 -9.05 -3.88
N PRO A 116 -0.49 -9.83 -4.82
CA PRO A 116 0.82 -10.45 -4.68
C PRO A 116 1.94 -9.42 -4.91
N SER A 117 3.09 -9.64 -4.26
CA SER A 117 4.33 -8.94 -4.61
C SER A 117 4.79 -9.35 -6.00
N GLN A 118 5.32 -8.42 -6.78
CA GLN A 118 5.87 -8.72 -8.12
C GLN A 118 7.22 -9.45 -8.03
N GLY A 119 7.98 -9.26 -6.94
CA GLY A 119 9.33 -9.82 -6.79
C GLY A 119 9.37 -11.35 -6.97
N PRO A 120 8.51 -12.11 -6.26
CA PRO A 120 8.37 -13.56 -6.45
C PRO A 120 8.02 -14.02 -7.86
N THR A 121 7.32 -13.19 -8.66
CA THR A 121 6.93 -13.50 -10.05
C THR A 121 8.14 -13.79 -10.92
N PHE A 122 9.25 -13.07 -10.71
CA PHE A 122 10.50 -13.26 -11.46
C PHE A 122 11.45 -14.29 -10.86
N GLY A 123 11.05 -14.95 -9.76
CA GLY A 123 11.83 -15.98 -9.09
C GLY A 123 11.21 -17.36 -9.26
N ILE A 124 10.52 -17.81 -8.21
CA ILE A 124 9.97 -19.17 -8.08
C ILE A 124 8.45 -19.19 -8.26
N LYS A 125 7.76 -18.05 -8.08
CA LYS A 125 6.29 -17.98 -7.98
C LYS A 125 5.71 -16.90 -8.88
N GLY A 126 5.46 -17.22 -10.14
CA GLY A 126 4.45 -16.56 -10.97
C GLY A 126 3.20 -17.43 -11.04
N GLY A 127 2.39 -17.44 -9.97
CA GLY A 127 1.21 -18.29 -9.85
C GLY A 127 -0.09 -17.51 -10.02
N ALA A 128 -1.18 -18.18 -10.39
CA ALA A 128 -2.49 -17.54 -10.50
C ALA A 128 -3.00 -17.11 -9.11
N ALA A 129 -3.87 -16.10 -9.05
CA ALA A 129 -4.72 -15.88 -7.88
C ALA A 129 -5.81 -16.97 -7.83
N GLY A 130 -5.42 -18.17 -7.39
CA GLY A 130 -6.24 -19.38 -7.44
C GLY A 130 -5.55 -20.49 -8.23
N GLY A 131 -6.32 -21.33 -8.91
CA GLY A 131 -5.79 -22.39 -9.77
C GLY A 131 -6.88 -23.07 -10.60
N GLY A 132 -6.49 -23.65 -11.74
CA GLY A 132 -7.41 -24.26 -12.70
C GLY A 132 -8.51 -23.30 -13.15
N TYR A 133 -9.77 -23.72 -13.04
CA TYR A 133 -10.94 -22.91 -13.43
C TYR A 133 -11.42 -21.93 -12.34
N SER A 134 -10.76 -21.89 -11.19
CA SER A 134 -11.08 -21.01 -10.06
C SER A 134 -9.92 -20.06 -9.81
N GLN A 135 -9.85 -19.02 -10.63
CA GLN A 135 -8.80 -18.01 -10.62
C GLN A 135 -9.38 -16.59 -10.74
N VAL A 136 -8.62 -15.59 -10.29
CA VAL A 136 -8.85 -14.19 -10.63
C VAL A 136 -8.03 -13.83 -11.87
N ILE A 137 -8.67 -13.13 -12.80
CA ILE A 137 -8.14 -12.72 -14.09
C ILE A 137 -8.45 -11.22 -14.31
N PRO A 138 -7.60 -10.48 -15.05
CA PRO A 138 -6.47 -10.97 -15.86
C PRO A 138 -5.18 -11.21 -15.04
N MET A 139 -4.56 -12.36 -15.25
CA MET A 139 -3.51 -12.91 -14.38
C MET A 139 -2.17 -12.17 -14.49
N GLU A 140 -1.83 -11.68 -15.69
CA GLU A 140 -0.55 -11.01 -15.95
C GLU A 140 -0.49 -9.65 -15.25
N GLU A 141 -1.52 -8.84 -15.42
CA GLU A 141 -1.68 -7.55 -14.75
C GLU A 141 -1.71 -7.71 -13.23
N PHE A 142 -2.40 -8.75 -12.74
CA PHE A 142 -2.50 -9.03 -11.30
C PHE A 142 -1.16 -9.39 -10.64
N ASN A 143 -0.25 -10.05 -11.36
CA ASN A 143 1.05 -10.50 -10.85
C ASN A 143 2.19 -9.49 -11.06
N LEU A 144 1.95 -8.41 -11.80
CA LEU A 144 2.92 -7.38 -12.10
C LEU A 144 2.53 -6.08 -11.41
N HIS A 145 2.21 -5.03 -12.17
CA HIS A 145 2.01 -3.69 -11.64
C HIS A 145 0.59 -3.46 -11.11
N LEU A 146 -0.38 -4.27 -11.56
CA LEU A 146 -1.81 -4.08 -11.33
C LEU A 146 -2.19 -2.60 -11.56
N THR A 147 -2.53 -1.88 -10.49
CA THR A 147 -2.91 -0.45 -10.52
C THR A 147 -1.87 0.48 -9.88
N GLY A 148 -0.69 -0.04 -9.55
CA GLY A 148 0.43 0.73 -8.99
C GLY A 148 0.45 0.86 -7.47
N ASP A 149 -0.35 0.09 -6.75
CA ASP A 149 -0.55 0.27 -5.30
C ASP A 149 0.74 -0.02 -4.51
N ILE A 150 1.44 -1.11 -4.84
CA ILE A 150 2.74 -1.42 -4.24
C ILE A 150 3.80 -0.39 -4.64
N HIS A 151 3.72 0.19 -5.84
CA HIS A 151 4.64 1.28 -6.26
C HIS A 151 4.43 2.53 -5.40
N ALA A 152 3.16 2.90 -5.13
CA ALA A 152 2.82 4.00 -4.25
C ALA A 152 3.33 3.77 -2.82
N ILE A 153 3.16 2.56 -2.27
CA ILE A 153 3.72 2.18 -0.97
C ILE A 153 5.25 2.28 -0.97
N THR A 154 5.89 1.77 -2.03
CA THR A 154 7.36 1.82 -2.17
C THR A 154 7.87 3.27 -2.19
N ALA A 155 7.21 4.13 -2.97
CA ALA A 155 7.54 5.54 -3.08
C ALA A 155 7.36 6.27 -1.74
N ALA A 156 6.21 6.10 -1.08
CA ALA A 156 5.95 6.69 0.23
C ALA A 156 6.97 6.23 1.28
N ASN A 157 7.26 4.94 1.32
CA ASN A 157 8.24 4.35 2.23
C ASN A 157 9.64 4.95 2.06
N ASN A 158 10.07 5.05 0.80
CA ASN A 158 11.39 5.55 0.45
C ASN A 158 11.48 7.07 0.61
N LEU A 159 10.38 7.81 0.47
CA LEU A 159 10.31 9.23 0.79
C LEU A 159 10.52 9.46 2.29
N ILE A 160 9.91 8.65 3.16
CA ILE A 160 10.15 8.72 4.62
C ILE A 160 11.62 8.42 4.93
N ALA A 161 12.19 7.37 4.33
CA ALA A 161 13.60 7.04 4.51
C ALA A 161 14.51 8.20 4.06
N ALA A 162 14.24 8.78 2.89
CA ALA A 162 14.99 9.92 2.37
C ALA A 162 14.87 11.14 3.30
N ALA A 163 13.67 11.47 3.79
CA ALA A 163 13.45 12.59 4.69
C ALA A 163 14.24 12.44 6.01
N ILE A 164 14.24 11.24 6.60
CA ILE A 164 15.01 10.94 7.82
C ILE A 164 16.51 11.11 7.56
N GLU A 165 17.02 10.50 6.49
CA GLU A 165 18.45 10.53 6.18
C GLU A 165 18.94 11.92 5.80
N THR A 166 18.17 12.66 5.00
CA THR A 166 18.45 14.06 4.68
C THR A 166 18.46 14.92 5.94
N ARG A 167 17.53 14.70 6.87
CA ARG A 167 17.54 15.39 8.16
C ARG A 167 18.80 15.08 8.95
N MET A 168 19.15 13.80 9.08
CA MET A 168 20.38 13.37 9.76
C MET A 168 21.63 13.96 9.11
N TYR A 169 21.69 14.03 7.79
CA TYR A 169 22.79 14.64 7.04
C TYR A 169 22.90 16.14 7.32
N HIS A 170 21.81 16.90 7.24
CA HIS A 170 21.85 18.34 7.49
C HIS A 170 22.22 18.67 8.94
N GLU A 171 21.83 17.84 9.90
CA GLU A 171 22.23 18.00 11.30
C GLU A 171 23.74 17.82 11.52
N THR A 172 24.50 17.15 10.63
CA THR A 172 25.95 16.97 10.85
C THR A 172 26.77 18.24 10.67
N TYR A 173 26.29 19.20 9.88
CA TYR A 173 27.11 20.35 9.49
C TYR A 173 26.43 21.71 9.59
N GLN A 174 25.10 21.76 9.67
CA GLN A 174 24.39 23.03 9.77
C GLN A 174 24.34 23.52 11.23
N SER A 175 24.37 24.84 11.40
CA SER A 175 24.18 25.47 12.70
C SER A 175 22.73 25.36 13.16
N ASP A 176 22.53 25.50 14.47
CA ASP A 176 21.20 25.45 15.08
C ASP A 176 20.31 26.57 14.56
N GLU A 177 20.89 27.76 14.35
CA GLU A 177 20.20 28.90 13.75
C GLU A 177 19.72 28.58 12.34
N ALA A 178 20.57 27.99 11.49
CA ALA A 178 20.18 27.65 10.12
C ALA A 178 19.11 26.55 10.05
N LEU A 179 19.12 25.60 10.99
CA LEU A 179 18.07 24.58 11.10
C LEU A 179 16.76 25.20 11.60
N PHE A 180 16.83 26.05 12.62
CA PHE A 180 15.69 26.77 13.19
C PHE A 180 15.03 27.69 12.17
N ASP A 181 15.81 28.45 11.41
CA ASP A 181 15.32 29.38 10.38
C ASP A 181 14.55 28.68 9.26
N ARG A 182 14.87 27.42 8.96
CA ARG A 182 14.09 26.63 7.99
C ARG A 182 12.79 26.07 8.57
N LEU A 183 12.76 25.77 9.87
CA LEU A 183 11.55 25.30 10.54
C LEU A 183 10.56 26.43 10.78
N CYS A 184 11.04 27.60 11.17
CA CYS A 184 10.23 28.76 11.50
C CYS A 184 10.77 29.97 10.73
N PRO A 185 10.61 30.03 9.39
CA PRO A 185 11.13 31.16 8.61
C PRO A 185 10.49 32.48 9.05
N PRO A 186 11.26 33.58 9.12
CA PRO A 186 10.69 34.89 9.37
C PRO A 186 9.85 35.33 8.17
N ASP A 187 8.72 35.98 8.42
CA ASP A 187 7.98 36.70 7.40
C ASP A 187 8.62 38.06 7.07
N GLU A 188 7.95 38.86 6.22
CA GLU A 188 8.42 40.19 5.81
C GLU A 188 8.60 41.16 6.99
N ASP A 189 7.86 40.96 8.08
CA ASP A 189 7.90 41.76 9.31
C ASP A 189 8.80 41.13 10.39
N GLY A 190 9.51 40.05 10.07
CA GLY A 190 10.40 39.32 10.98
C GLY A 190 9.67 38.45 12.01
N GLN A 191 8.35 38.30 11.90
CA GLN A 191 7.56 37.43 12.78
C GLN A 191 7.70 35.97 12.35
N ARG A 192 7.54 35.08 13.32
CA ARG A 192 7.64 33.63 13.13
C ARG A 192 6.43 32.95 13.74
N ALA A 193 6.07 31.79 13.20
CA ALA A 193 5.02 30.95 13.75
C ALA A 193 5.45 29.49 13.78
N PHE A 194 4.97 28.75 14.79
CA PHE A 194 5.08 27.31 14.80
C PHE A 194 4.01 26.69 13.90
N GLY A 195 4.40 25.75 13.06
CA GLY A 195 3.44 24.92 12.32
C GLY A 195 2.70 23.98 13.29
N ILE A 196 1.49 23.56 12.91
CA ILE A 196 0.64 22.66 13.74
C ILE A 196 1.41 21.38 14.14
N GLY A 197 2.18 20.79 13.22
CA GLY A 197 2.98 19.60 13.49
C GLY A 197 4.16 19.81 14.45
N MET A 198 4.51 21.05 14.78
CA MET A 198 5.59 21.38 15.70
C MET A 198 5.13 21.47 17.16
N LEU A 199 3.83 21.68 17.39
CA LEU A 199 3.28 21.88 18.74
C LEU A 199 3.49 20.66 19.64
N GLY A 200 3.21 19.46 19.13
CA GLY A 200 3.49 18.23 19.88
C GLY A 200 4.97 18.02 20.19
N ARG A 201 5.88 18.59 19.39
CA ARG A 201 7.31 18.56 19.70
C ARG A 201 7.66 19.52 20.84
N LEU A 202 7.10 20.72 20.84
CA LEU A 202 7.31 21.69 21.93
C LEU A 202 6.84 21.13 23.26
N GLU A 203 5.65 20.51 23.27
CA GLU A 203 5.10 19.81 24.43
C GLU A 203 6.05 18.72 24.95
N ASN A 204 6.53 17.83 24.06
CA ASN A 204 7.49 16.78 24.41
C ASN A 204 8.83 17.32 24.97
N LEU A 205 9.20 18.55 24.61
CA LEU A 205 10.42 19.21 25.09
C LEU A 205 10.20 20.05 26.34
N GLY A 206 8.95 20.18 26.82
CA GLY A 206 8.57 21.04 27.94
C GLY A 206 8.74 22.52 27.63
N ILE A 207 8.43 22.95 26.41
CA ILE A 207 8.53 24.34 25.96
C ILE A 207 7.11 24.91 25.79
N ASP A 208 6.70 25.78 26.71
CA ASP A 208 5.35 26.37 26.73
C ASP A 208 5.24 27.67 25.90
N LYS A 209 6.34 28.09 25.27
CA LYS A 209 6.41 29.33 24.47
C LYS A 209 5.66 29.16 23.15
N THR A 210 4.86 30.16 22.79
CA THR A 210 4.05 30.17 21.56
C THR A 210 4.66 30.98 20.43
N ASP A 211 5.59 31.90 20.74
CA ASP A 211 6.35 32.66 19.75
C ASP A 211 7.77 32.06 19.56
N PRO A 212 8.13 31.61 18.34
CA PRO A 212 9.47 31.11 18.05
C PRO A 212 10.60 32.11 18.36
N ASN A 213 10.34 33.41 18.31
CA ASN A 213 11.32 34.45 18.60
C ASN A 213 11.72 34.49 20.09
N GLU A 214 10.86 34.01 20.99
CA GLU A 214 11.10 33.97 22.44
C GLU A 214 11.94 32.77 22.88
N LEU A 215 12.22 31.81 21.97
CA LEU A 215 13.05 30.65 22.31
C LEU A 215 14.48 31.07 22.64
N THR A 216 14.99 30.59 23.78
CA THR A 216 16.40 30.70 24.14
C THR A 216 17.29 29.89 23.18
N LYS A 217 18.61 30.11 23.20
CA LYS A 217 19.54 29.33 22.38
C LYS A 217 19.45 27.82 22.62
N ASP A 218 19.33 27.41 23.88
CA ASP A 218 19.17 26.00 24.25
C ASP A 218 17.83 25.42 23.74
N GLU A 219 16.74 26.17 23.89
CA GLU A 219 15.44 25.73 23.37
C GLU A 219 15.44 25.64 21.85
N LYS A 220 16.06 26.59 21.14
CA LYS A 220 16.25 26.52 19.69
C LYS A 220 17.06 25.29 19.29
N HIS A 221 18.15 24.99 20.00
CA HIS A 221 18.94 23.79 19.77
C HIS A 221 18.11 22.50 19.93
N ARG A 222 17.44 22.33 21.08
CA ARG A 222 16.61 21.15 21.38
C ARG A 222 15.43 21.04 20.44
N PHE A 223 14.81 22.15 20.07
CA PHE A 223 13.70 22.17 19.12
C PHE A 223 14.15 21.84 17.69
N ALA A 224 15.23 22.45 17.22
CA ALA A 224 15.68 22.35 15.84
C ALA A 224 16.44 21.06 15.51
N ARG A 225 16.93 20.29 16.48
CA ARG A 225 17.62 19.01 16.24
C ARG A 225 16.81 17.81 16.69
N LEU A 226 16.58 16.86 15.78
CA LEU A 226 15.98 15.58 16.13
C LEU A 226 16.98 14.65 16.82
N ASN A 227 18.28 14.81 16.55
CA ASN A 227 19.36 13.99 17.12
C ASN A 227 19.09 12.48 16.94
N VAL A 228 18.66 12.09 15.74
CA VAL A 228 18.36 10.69 15.42
C VAL A 228 19.61 9.84 15.57
N ASN A 229 19.53 8.82 16.41
CA ASN A 229 20.62 7.88 16.59
C ASN A 229 20.70 6.91 15.38
N ARG A 230 21.86 6.91 14.72
CA ARG A 230 22.15 6.07 13.54
C ARG A 230 22.07 4.58 13.83
N ASP A 231 22.52 4.15 15.01
CA ASP A 231 22.63 2.74 15.37
C ASP A 231 21.29 2.11 15.71
N THR A 232 20.32 2.93 16.13
CA THR A 232 18.98 2.49 16.51
C THR A 232 17.92 2.83 15.47
N LEU A 233 18.30 3.42 14.33
CA LEU A 233 17.37 3.70 13.26
C LEU A 233 16.75 2.39 12.81
N THR A 234 15.43 2.27 12.80
CA THR A 234 14.70 1.06 12.38
C THR A 234 14.10 1.18 10.99
N TRP A 235 13.80 2.40 10.53
CA TRP A 235 13.23 2.61 9.20
C TRP A 235 14.23 2.23 8.10
N ARG A 236 13.75 1.52 7.08
CA ARG A 236 14.55 1.01 5.96
C ARG A 236 13.90 1.37 4.63
N ARG A 237 14.66 1.26 3.55
CA ARG A 237 14.09 1.43 2.21
C ARG A 237 13.33 0.17 1.78
N ALA A 238 12.53 0.31 0.74
CA ALA A 238 11.71 -0.73 0.16
C ALA A 238 12.01 -0.89 -1.32
N THR A 239 11.96 -2.13 -1.81
CA THR A 239 11.92 -2.45 -3.23
C THR A 239 11.07 -3.69 -3.44
N ASP A 240 10.22 -3.73 -4.47
CA ASP A 240 9.40 -4.91 -4.75
C ASP A 240 10.13 -5.86 -5.71
N THR A 241 11.37 -6.18 -5.37
CA THR A 241 12.26 -7.07 -6.13
C THR A 241 12.97 -8.00 -5.17
N ASN A 242 13.19 -9.25 -5.57
CA ASN A 242 13.94 -10.22 -4.79
C ASN A 242 15.46 -9.97 -4.90
N ASP A 243 15.96 -8.97 -4.19
CA ASP A 243 17.39 -8.65 -4.15
C ASP A 243 17.99 -8.89 -2.76
N ARG A 244 18.79 -9.96 -2.65
CA ARG A 244 19.46 -10.31 -1.39
C ARG A 244 20.64 -9.41 -1.04
N LEU A 245 21.24 -8.73 -2.02
CA LEU A 245 22.43 -7.89 -1.81
C LEU A 245 22.09 -6.57 -1.14
N LEU A 246 20.80 -6.18 -1.12
CA LEU A 246 20.32 -4.98 -0.44
C LEU A 246 19.97 -5.21 1.05
N ARG A 247 20.19 -6.42 1.59
CA ARG A 247 19.91 -6.74 2.99
C ARG A 247 20.84 -6.03 3.98
N GLU A 248 22.03 -5.65 3.54
CA GLU A 248 22.96 -4.84 4.31
C GLU A 248 23.79 -4.00 3.35
N ILE A 249 23.68 -2.67 3.47
CA ILE A 249 24.36 -1.71 2.59
C ILE A 249 24.86 -0.52 3.40
N THR A 250 25.75 0.28 2.81
CA THR A 250 26.11 1.60 3.32
C THR A 250 25.72 2.66 2.28
N VAL A 251 24.98 3.69 2.69
CA VAL A 251 24.56 4.82 1.83
C VAL A 251 25.30 6.11 2.22
N GLY A 252 25.26 7.12 1.34
CA GLY A 252 25.91 8.41 1.60
C GLY A 252 27.44 8.36 1.52
N GLN A 253 27.97 7.50 0.65
CA GLN A 253 29.42 7.32 0.45
C GLN A 253 30.02 8.29 -0.58
N SER A 254 29.19 9.10 -1.27
CA SER A 254 29.69 10.09 -2.21
C SER A 254 30.52 11.14 -1.48
N PRO A 255 31.64 11.64 -2.05
CA PRO A 255 32.43 12.72 -1.46
C PRO A 255 31.62 14.00 -1.16
N THR A 256 30.51 14.22 -1.88
CA THR A 256 29.58 15.34 -1.65
C THR A 256 28.80 15.21 -0.33
N GLU A 257 28.70 14.00 0.21
CA GLU A 257 27.89 13.69 1.39
C GLU A 257 28.69 13.78 2.70
N LYS A 258 29.84 14.49 2.70
CA LYS A 258 30.60 14.86 3.92
C LYS A 258 30.76 13.71 4.91
N ASP A 259 31.15 12.54 4.42
CA ASP A 259 31.36 11.31 5.19
C ASP A 259 30.11 10.83 5.98
N PHE A 260 28.90 11.12 5.49
CA PHE A 260 27.65 10.74 6.14
C PHE A 260 27.58 9.24 6.46
N ASN A 261 27.94 8.36 5.51
CA ASN A 261 28.11 6.92 5.68
C ASN A 261 27.12 6.26 6.66
N LEU A 262 25.93 5.93 6.19
CA LEU A 262 24.89 5.28 7.00
C LEU A 262 24.74 3.80 6.62
N LYS A 263 24.93 2.90 7.59
CA LYS A 263 24.57 1.48 7.43
C LYS A 263 23.06 1.33 7.49
N THR A 264 22.48 0.68 6.48
CA THR A 264 21.04 0.48 6.35
C THR A 264 20.74 -0.75 5.49
N SER A 265 19.49 -0.97 5.15
CA SER A 265 19.02 -2.09 4.34
C SER A 265 17.76 -1.76 3.55
N PHE A 266 17.35 -2.70 2.69
CA PHE A 266 16.04 -2.73 2.06
C PHE A 266 15.24 -3.95 2.51
N TYR A 267 13.92 -3.81 2.56
CA TYR A 267 12.99 -4.93 2.60
C TYR A 267 12.15 -5.00 1.32
N ILE A 268 11.48 -6.15 1.13
CA ILE A 268 10.47 -6.29 0.08
C ILE A 268 9.30 -5.36 0.36
N SER A 269 8.79 -4.63 -0.63
CA SER A 269 7.81 -3.55 -0.39
C SER A 269 6.55 -3.98 0.36
N VAL A 270 6.07 -5.20 0.14
CA VAL A 270 4.92 -5.76 0.87
C VAL A 270 5.17 -6.01 2.37
N ALA A 271 6.43 -5.96 2.82
CA ALA A 271 6.82 -6.01 4.23
C ALA A 271 6.93 -4.62 4.88
N SER A 272 6.68 -3.53 4.14
CA SER A 272 6.60 -2.18 4.69
C SER A 272 5.51 -2.08 5.74
N GLU A 273 5.77 -1.37 6.84
CA GLU A 273 4.73 -1.01 7.81
C GLU A 273 3.60 -0.20 7.17
N LEU A 274 3.89 0.59 6.12
CA LEU A 274 2.87 1.33 5.38
C LEU A 274 1.85 0.40 4.68
N MET A 275 2.25 -0.83 4.32
CA MET A 275 1.33 -1.83 3.79
C MET A 275 0.33 -2.29 4.87
N ALA A 276 0.79 -2.43 6.12
CA ALA A 276 -0.09 -2.76 7.25
C ALA A 276 -1.02 -1.59 7.58
N VAL A 277 -0.51 -0.35 7.57
CA VAL A 277 -1.32 0.86 7.75
C VAL A 277 -2.41 0.94 6.68
N LEU A 278 -2.06 0.72 5.40
CA LEU A 278 -3.03 0.71 4.31
C LEU A 278 -4.12 -0.36 4.53
N ALA A 279 -3.74 -1.56 4.97
CA ALA A 279 -4.67 -2.66 5.19
C ALA A 279 -5.59 -2.47 6.41
N LEU A 280 -5.22 -1.60 7.34
CA LEU A 280 -5.97 -1.33 8.58
C LEU A 280 -6.65 0.05 8.59
N SER A 281 -6.39 0.91 7.59
CA SER A 281 -7.02 2.22 7.51
C SER A 281 -8.52 2.11 7.21
N THR A 282 -9.29 3.03 7.79
CA THR A 282 -10.74 3.16 7.55
C THR A 282 -11.08 4.28 6.57
N SER A 283 -10.09 5.09 6.16
CA SER A 283 -10.23 6.21 5.22
C SER A 283 -8.90 6.56 4.55
#